data_AF-A0A0S9PJT5-F1
#
_entry.id   AF-A0A0S9PJT5-F1
#
_cell.length_a   1.000
_cell.length_b   1.000
_cell.length_c   1.000
_cell.angle_alpha   90.00
_cell.angle_beta   90.00
_cell.angle_gamma   90.00
#
_symmetry.space_group_name_H-M   'P 1'
#
loop_
_entity.id
_entity.type
_entity.pdbx_description
1 polymer ?
#
loop_
_entity_poly.entity_id
_entity_poly.type
_entity_poly.pdbx_seq_one_letter_code
_entity_poly.pdbx_strand_id
1 'polypeptide(L)'
;MNDRADRARRFAELAKRDAERRGLSPEEYGVYKGSEGSLVKPVNSASGLLVLSILLTVIMTAVTVFIGFIIAQGLGLLPAAPGDSELTPVMWFFIILSYGAPVWSWMYYAKERRAQKLRIARGLPRNLS
;
A
#
# COMPACT_ATOMS: atom_id res chain seq x y z
N MET A 1 -20.76 26.32 -9.45
CA MET A 1 -19.83 26.25 -10.60
C MET A 1 -18.69 25.30 -10.23
N ASN A 2 -18.56 24.18 -10.93
CA ASN A 2 -17.92 22.96 -10.43
C ASN A 2 -16.40 22.90 -10.74
N ASP A 3 -15.65 23.89 -10.24
CA ASP A 3 -14.23 24.11 -10.50
C ASP A 3 -13.33 22.88 -10.16
N ARG A 4 -13.76 22.02 -9.22
CA ARG A 4 -13.07 20.76 -8.92
C ARG A 4 -13.21 19.72 -10.03
N ALA A 5 -14.39 19.59 -10.64
CA ALA A 5 -14.63 18.62 -11.72
C ALA A 5 -13.90 19.03 -13.01
N ASP A 6 -13.89 20.33 -13.32
CA ASP A 6 -13.18 20.84 -14.50
C ASP A 6 -11.66 20.72 -14.34
N ARG A 7 -11.12 20.98 -13.14
CA ARG A 7 -9.71 20.70 -12.85
C ARG A 7 -9.39 19.22 -13.00
N ALA A 8 -10.18 18.32 -12.42
CA ALA A 8 -9.96 16.88 -12.51
C ALA A 8 -9.95 16.38 -13.97
N ARG A 9 -10.88 16.87 -14.81
CA ARG A 9 -10.90 16.57 -16.24
C ARG A 9 -9.62 17.04 -16.95
N ARG A 10 -9.21 18.29 -16.72
CA ARG A 10 -7.97 18.83 -17.32
C ARG A 10 -6.75 18.01 -16.92
N PHE A 11 -6.60 17.65 -15.65
CA PHE A 11 -5.49 16.81 -15.20
C PHE A 11 -5.53 15.39 -15.79
N ALA A 12 -6.71 14.78 -15.89
CA ALA A 12 -6.85 13.47 -16.52
C ALA A 12 -6.47 13.51 -18.01
N GLU A 13 -6.84 14.58 -18.72
CA GLU A 13 -6.49 14.75 -20.14
C GLU A 13 -4.99 15.00 -20.33
N LEU A 14 -4.37 15.81 -19.48
CA LEU A 14 -2.91 16.00 -19.47
C LEU A 14 -2.17 14.70 -19.18
N ALA A 15 -2.60 13.94 -18.18
CA ALA A 15 -2.02 12.65 -17.83
C ALA A 15 -2.13 11.65 -18.99
N LYS A 16 -3.28 11.61 -19.69
CA LYS A 16 -3.48 10.76 -20.87
C LYS A 16 -2.53 11.13 -22.00
N ARG A 17 -2.38 12.42 -22.30
CA ARG A 17 -1.47 12.90 -23.35
C ARG A 17 0.00 12.60 -23.04
N ASP A 18 0.41 12.71 -21.77
CA ASP A 18 1.78 12.34 -21.37
C ASP A 18 2.01 10.82 -21.43
N ALA A 19 1.02 10.03 -21.02
CA ALA A 19 1.06 8.57 -21.16
C ALA A 19 1.21 8.15 -22.63
N GLU A 20 0.43 8.74 -23.54
CA GLU A 20 0.50 8.50 -24.99
C GLU A 20 1.87 8.86 -25.56
N ARG A 21 2.43 10.03 -25.19
CA ARG A 21 3.78 10.45 -25.60
C ARG A 21 4.86 9.46 -25.18
N ARG A 22 4.69 8.82 -24.03
CA ARG A 22 5.63 7.83 -23.48
C ARG A 22 5.31 6.38 -23.91
N GLY A 23 4.28 6.15 -24.71
CA GLY A 23 3.83 4.81 -25.12
C GLY A 23 3.22 3.97 -23.99
N LEU A 24 2.86 4.58 -22.87
CA LEU A 24 2.33 3.92 -21.68
C LEU A 24 0.80 3.90 -21.70
N SER A 25 0.20 2.78 -21.31
CA SER A 25 -1.23 2.72 -21.01
C SER A 25 -1.56 3.49 -19.72
N PRO A 26 -2.83 3.86 -19.47
CA PRO A 26 -3.22 4.54 -18.23
C PRO A 26 -2.83 3.78 -16.96
N GLU A 27 -2.90 2.44 -16.99
CA GLU A 27 -2.49 1.59 -15.87
C GLU A 27 -0.98 1.61 -15.64
N GLU A 28 -0.19 1.60 -16.71
CA GLU A 28 1.27 1.68 -16.64
C GLU A 28 1.74 3.07 -16.21
N TYR A 29 1.05 4.13 -16.66
CA TYR A 29 1.30 5.51 -16.29
C TYR A 29 0.94 5.79 -14.82
N GLY A 30 -0.13 5.20 -14.31
CA GLY A 30 -0.55 5.36 -12.91
C GLY A 30 0.46 4.82 -11.87
N VAL A 31 1.38 3.96 -12.29
CA VAL A 31 2.51 3.49 -11.46
C VAL A 31 3.86 4.01 -11.95
N TYR A 32 3.89 4.72 -13.09
CA TYR A 32 5.09 5.34 -13.61
C TYR A 32 5.51 6.48 -12.68
N LYS A 33 6.76 6.44 -12.26
CA LYS A 33 7.38 7.50 -11.48
C LYS A 33 8.55 7.99 -12.32
N GLY A 34 8.36 9.13 -12.97
CA GLY A 34 9.37 9.76 -13.82
C GLY A 34 10.72 9.76 -13.09
N SER A 35 11.72 9.10 -13.69
CA SER A 35 13.02 8.86 -13.07
C SER A 35 14.03 9.96 -13.36
N GLU A 36 13.68 10.97 -14.16
CA GLU A 36 14.59 12.09 -14.46
C GLU A 36 14.66 13.05 -13.27
N GLY A 37 15.61 12.80 -12.37
CA GLY A 37 16.01 13.71 -11.27
C GLY A 37 15.83 13.18 -9.85
N SER A 38 15.21 12.00 -9.65
CA SER A 38 15.08 11.43 -8.30
C SER A 38 16.32 10.63 -7.92
N LEU A 39 17.05 11.11 -6.90
CA LEU A 39 18.16 10.37 -6.24
C LEU A 39 17.71 8.99 -5.71
N VAL A 40 16.42 8.86 -5.38
CA VAL A 40 15.82 7.58 -4.97
C VAL A 40 15.06 7.02 -6.17
N LYS A 41 15.65 6.02 -6.83
CA LYS A 41 14.91 5.22 -7.82
C LYS A 41 13.77 4.50 -7.10
N PRO A 42 12.52 4.59 -7.57
CA PRO A 42 11.42 3.93 -6.91
C PRO A 42 11.55 2.40 -7.04
N VAL A 43 11.97 1.75 -5.96
CA VAL A 43 12.20 0.30 -5.87
C VAL A 43 10.89 -0.49 -5.71
N ASN A 44 9.78 0.00 -6.27
CA ASN A 44 8.49 -0.68 -6.17
C ASN A 44 8.31 -1.67 -7.32
N SER A 45 9.16 -2.70 -7.36
CA SER A 45 8.84 -3.87 -8.17
C SER A 45 7.63 -4.60 -7.57
N ALA A 46 6.78 -5.23 -8.39
CA ALA A 46 5.66 -6.02 -7.85
C ALA A 46 6.15 -7.11 -6.88
N SER A 47 7.34 -7.67 -7.12
CA SER A 47 7.96 -8.64 -6.21
C SER A 47 8.32 -8.03 -4.85
N GLY A 48 8.91 -6.84 -4.83
CA GLY A 48 9.22 -6.13 -3.58
C GLY A 48 7.95 -5.76 -2.79
N LEU A 49 6.91 -5.29 -3.50
CA LEU A 49 5.61 -5.02 -2.90
C LEU A 49 4.94 -6.28 -2.36
N LEU A 50 5.05 -7.43 -3.05
CA LEU A 50 4.53 -8.70 -2.56
C LEU A 50 5.20 -9.12 -1.26
N VAL A 51 6.53 -9.08 -1.21
CA VAL A 51 7.30 -9.41 0.00
C VAL A 51 6.88 -8.51 1.16
N LEU A 52 6.78 -7.19 0.90
CA LEU A 52 6.35 -6.23 1.91
C LEU A 52 4.90 -6.49 2.37
N SER A 53 3.99 -6.77 1.46
CA SER A 53 2.59 -7.09 1.79
C SER A 53 2.50 -8.33 2.68
N ILE A 54 3.22 -9.40 2.35
CA ILE A 54 3.27 -10.62 3.16
C ILE A 54 3.86 -10.32 4.55
N LEU A 55 5.00 -9.62 4.61
CA LEU A 55 5.66 -9.29 5.87
C LEU A 55 4.73 -8.48 6.78
N LEU A 56 4.08 -7.45 6.25
CA LEU A 56 3.11 -6.64 7.00
C LEU A 56 1.91 -7.47 7.46
N THR A 57 1.40 -8.39 6.62
CA THR A 57 0.34 -9.31 7.03
C THR A 57 0.79 -10.20 8.20
N VAL A 58 1.97 -10.80 8.13
CA VAL A 58 2.50 -11.66 9.21
C VAL A 58 2.66 -10.88 10.52
N ILE A 59 3.23 -9.67 10.47
CA ILE A 59 3.38 -8.81 11.64
C ILE A 59 2.01 -8.48 12.25
N MET A 60 1.03 -8.11 11.43
CA MET A 60 -0.31 -7.76 11.91
C MET A 60 -1.08 -8.97 12.44
N THR A 61 -0.85 -10.17 11.89
CA THR A 61 -1.37 -11.41 12.47
C THR A 61 -0.80 -11.64 13.87
N ALA A 62 0.52 -11.47 14.06
CA ALA A 62 1.13 -11.60 15.38
C ALA A 62 0.55 -10.57 16.37
N VAL A 63 0.42 -9.31 15.96
CA VAL A 63 -0.23 -8.26 16.77
C VAL A 63 -1.66 -8.64 17.16
N THR A 64 -2.43 -9.20 16.22
CA THR A 64 -3.81 -9.65 16.47
C THR A 64 -3.85 -10.74 17.54
N VAL A 65 -2.90 -11.68 17.51
CA VAL A 65 -2.77 -12.73 18.53
C VAL A 65 -2.50 -12.09 19.90
N PHE A 66 -1.55 -11.15 19.99
CA PHE A 66 -1.26 -10.44 21.25
C PHE A 66 -2.47 -9.67 21.78
N ILE A 67 -3.22 -8.99 20.91
CA ILE A 67 -4.47 -8.31 21.30
C ILE A 67 -5.48 -9.30 21.86
N GLY A 68 -5.62 -10.48 21.24
CA GLY A 68 -6.47 -11.55 21.74
C GLY A 68 -6.09 -11.99 23.16
N PHE A 69 -4.79 -12.11 23.45
CA PHE A 69 -4.29 -12.38 24.80
C PHE A 69 -4.64 -11.26 25.78
N ILE A 70 -4.44 -10.01 25.41
CA ILE A 70 -4.76 -8.85 26.26
C ILE A 70 -6.26 -8.82 26.60
N ILE A 71 -7.13 -9.03 25.61
CA ILE A 71 -8.57 -9.06 25.81
C ILE A 71 -8.96 -10.25 26.70
N ALA A 72 -8.43 -11.44 26.45
CA ALA A 72 -8.74 -12.63 27.25
C ALA A 72 -8.29 -12.48 28.71
N GLN A 73 -7.14 -11.85 28.96
CA GLN A 73 -6.69 -11.51 30.32
C GLN A 73 -7.64 -10.49 30.98
N GLY A 74 -8.04 -9.43 30.26
CA GLY A 74 -9.00 -8.45 30.75
C GLY A 74 -10.40 -9.02 31.05
N LEU A 75 -10.79 -10.11 30.38
CA LEU A 75 -12.02 -10.86 30.64
C LEU A 75 -11.88 -11.93 31.75
N GLY A 76 -10.70 -12.08 32.35
CA GLY A 76 -10.43 -13.11 33.36
C GLY A 76 -10.34 -14.54 32.83
N LEU A 77 -10.24 -14.72 31.51
CA LEU A 77 -10.11 -16.03 30.86
C LEU A 77 -8.68 -16.56 30.89
N LEU A 78 -7.69 -15.67 31.05
CA LEU A 78 -6.28 -15.99 31.15
C LEU A 78 -5.65 -15.26 32.35
N PRO A 79 -4.62 -15.85 33.00
CA PRO A 79 -3.91 -15.18 34.07
C PRO A 79 -3.14 -13.98 33.52
N ALA A 80 -3.26 -12.83 34.18
CA ALA A 80 -2.48 -11.63 33.88
C ALA A 80 -1.10 -11.71 34.54
N ALA A 81 -0.07 -11.22 33.85
CA ALA A 81 1.27 -11.17 34.43
C ALA A 81 1.38 -10.00 35.41
N PRO A 82 2.12 -10.16 36.54
CA PRO A 82 2.36 -9.05 37.45
C PRO A 82 3.17 -7.96 36.74
N GLY A 83 2.57 -6.78 36.59
CA GLY A 83 3.16 -5.64 35.87
C GLY A 83 2.48 -5.32 34.52
N ASP A 84 1.48 -6.09 34.10
CA ASP A 84 0.69 -5.76 32.92
C ASP A 84 -0.08 -4.45 33.14
N SER A 85 0.07 -3.53 32.20
CA SER A 85 -0.66 -2.26 32.18
C SER A 85 -1.69 -2.28 31.07
N GLU A 86 -2.87 -1.73 31.36
CA GLU A 86 -3.94 -1.60 30.38
C GLU A 86 -3.51 -0.68 29.24
N LEU A 87 -3.90 -1.04 28.02
CA LEU A 87 -3.67 -0.21 26.85
C LEU A 87 -4.52 1.06 26.95
N THR A 88 -3.85 2.22 26.92
CA THR A 88 -4.54 3.52 26.91
C THR A 88 -5.34 3.71 25.61
N PRO A 89 -6.39 4.56 25.60
CA PRO A 89 -7.17 4.84 24.38
C PRO A 89 -6.31 5.32 23.20
N VAL A 90 -5.26 6.08 23.46
CA VAL A 90 -4.31 6.56 22.43
C VAL A 90 -3.52 5.39 21.83
N MET A 91 -3.09 4.44 22.65
CA MET A 91 -2.39 3.23 22.16
C MET A 91 -3.33 2.39 21.28
N TRP A 92 -4.58 2.19 21.71
CA TRP A 92 -5.59 1.50 20.90
C TRP A 92 -5.81 2.17 19.55
N PHE A 93 -5.88 3.50 19.52
CA PHE A 93 -6.03 4.26 18.27
C PHE A 93 -4.89 3.97 17.29
N PHE A 94 -3.64 4.01 17.72
CA PHE A 94 -2.49 3.72 16.84
C PHE A 94 -2.43 2.26 16.41
N ILE A 95 -2.79 1.32 17.29
CA ILE A 95 -2.92 -0.09 16.96
C ILE A 95 -3.94 -0.26 15.83
N ILE A 96 -5.14 0.29 15.98
CA ILE A 96 -6.20 0.21 14.95
C ILE A 96 -5.74 0.85 13.64
N LEU A 97 -5.12 2.03 13.70
CA LEU A 97 -4.59 2.72 12.52
C LEU A 97 -3.55 1.87 11.78
N SER A 98 -2.72 1.11 12.51
CA SER A 98 -1.69 0.25 11.93
C SER A 98 -2.25 -0.89 11.06
N TYR A 99 -3.48 -1.34 11.30
CA TYR A 99 -4.16 -2.34 10.46
C TYR A 99 -4.44 -1.85 9.03
N GLY A 100 -4.40 -0.54 8.78
CA GLY A 100 -4.46 -0.03 7.42
C GLY A 100 -3.22 -0.36 6.59
N ALA A 101 -2.04 -0.49 7.21
CA ALA A 101 -0.77 -0.72 6.52
C ALA A 101 -0.76 -1.95 5.58
N PRO A 102 -1.15 -3.17 6.02
CA PRO A 102 -1.22 -4.32 5.12
C PRO A 102 -2.24 -4.09 3.99
N VAL A 103 -3.38 -3.45 4.26
CA VAL A 103 -4.40 -3.16 3.24
C VAL A 103 -3.83 -2.27 2.13
N TRP A 104 -3.21 -1.14 2.50
CA TRP A 104 -2.59 -0.25 1.52
C TRP A 104 -1.46 -0.94 0.76
N SER A 105 -0.63 -1.74 1.42
CA SER A 105 0.44 -2.50 0.78
C SER A 105 -0.10 -3.45 -0.31
N TRP A 106 -1.14 -4.22 0.01
CA TRP A 106 -1.80 -5.12 -0.96
C TRP A 106 -2.44 -4.35 -2.13
N MET A 107 -3.03 -3.19 -1.87
CA MET A 107 -3.57 -2.32 -2.93
C MET A 107 -2.48 -1.84 -3.89
N TYR A 108 -1.32 -1.43 -3.36
CA TYR A 108 -0.17 -1.04 -4.19
C TYR A 108 0.38 -2.22 -4.98
N TYR A 109 0.52 -3.39 -4.34
CA TYR A 109 0.94 -4.62 -5.01
C TYR A 109 0.01 -4.97 -6.18
N ALA A 110 -1.32 -4.94 -5.96
CA ALA A 110 -2.29 -5.28 -6.99
C ALA A 110 -2.22 -4.34 -8.21
N LYS A 111 -2.05 -3.04 -7.97
CA LYS A 111 -1.86 -2.03 -9.03
C LYS A 111 -0.60 -2.30 -9.85
N GLU A 112 0.53 -2.49 -9.17
CA GLU A 112 1.80 -2.77 -9.86
C GLU A 112 1.73 -4.10 -10.62
N ARG A 113 1.13 -5.14 -10.03
CA ARG A 113 0.99 -6.45 -10.67
C ARG A 113 0.17 -6.39 -11.96
N ARG A 114 -0.88 -5.56 -12.03
CA ARG A 114 -1.67 -5.34 -13.25
C ARG A 114 -0.85 -4.63 -14.33
N ALA A 115 -0.18 -3.55 -13.97
CA ALA A 115 0.72 -2.83 -14.88
C ALA A 115 1.83 -3.74 -15.41
N GLN A 116 2.46 -4.56 -14.57
CA GLN A 116 3.46 -5.54 -15.00
C GLN A 116 2.91 -6.56 -16.00
N LYS A 117 1.68 -7.07 -15.80
CA LYS A 117 1.05 -8.01 -16.73
C LYS A 117 0.82 -7.38 -18.10
N LEU A 118 0.35 -6.12 -18.14
CA LEU A 118 0.17 -5.37 -19.38
C LEU A 118 1.49 -5.15 -20.13
N ARG A 119 2.55 -4.78 -19.41
CA ARG A 119 3.90 -4.63 -20.01
C ARG A 119 4.36 -5.91 -20.68
N ILE A 120 4.30 -7.03 -19.94
CA ILE A 120 4.73 -8.33 -20.44
C ILE A 120 3.90 -8.74 -21.68
N ALA A 121 2.58 -8.51 -21.67
CA ALA A 121 1.71 -8.79 -22.82
C ALA A 121 2.07 -7.96 -24.06
N ARG A 122 2.66 -6.78 -23.88
CA ARG A 122 3.13 -5.89 -24.95
C ARG A 122 4.60 -6.12 -25.34
N GLY A 123 5.27 -7.10 -24.75
CA GLY A 123 6.70 -7.35 -24.97
C GLY A 123 7.63 -6.30 -24.33
N LEU A 124 7.12 -5.49 -23.40
CA LEU A 124 7.88 -4.48 -22.66
C LEU A 124 8.56 -5.09 -21.43
N PRO A 125 9.67 -4.48 -20.95
CA PRO A 125 10.35 -4.92 -19.74
C PRO A 125 9.43 -4.89 -18.52
N ARG A 126 9.66 -5.83 -17.60
CA ARG A 126 8.80 -6.06 -16.43
C ARG A 126 8.74 -4.86 -15.48
N ASN A 127 9.81 -4.08 -15.40
CA ASN A 127 9.92 -2.87 -14.58
C ASN A 127 10.29 -1.70 -15.48
N LEU A 128 9.68 -0.54 -15.25
CA LEU A 128 10.09 0.73 -15.87
C LEU A 128 11.13 1.34 -14.93
N SER A 129 12.41 1.26 -15.29
CA SER A 129 13.52 1.91 -14.57
C SER A 129 13.76 3.33 -15.06
#